data_AF-A0A4S2ECI6-F1
#
_entry.id   AF-A0A4S2ECI6-F1
#
_cell.length_a   1.000
_cell.length_b   1.000
_cell.length_c   1.000
_cell.angle_alpha   90.00
_cell.angle_beta   90.00
_cell.angle_gamma   90.00
#
_symmetry.space_group_name_H-M   'P 1'
#
loop_
_entity.id
_entity.type
_entity.pdbx_description
1 polymer ?
#
loop_
_entity_poly.entity_id
_entity_poly.type
_entity_poly.pdbx_seq_one_letter_code
_entity_poly.pdbx_strand_id
1 'polypeptide(L)'
;MDQIIAERVRSKVSKEVGKKERALDEKKASFEKNLRSFSWVTVAVLIFLALVIWGAYAQKQEAKRMLSEGEERIAKATKMESEIMSNVSSQIASNSTSDNSSKESSTPAKPYDQLKEEVDQLLEDSRSTNTREQNMSALQRYDSVKNDVEGAKNSITFKEYYDLKLQLRLTESNLKYFKNK
;
A
#
# COMPACT_ATOMS: atom_id res chain seq x y z
N MET A 1 13.76 -91.11 9.96
CA MET A 1 13.78 -90.02 10.96
C MET A 1 14.27 -88.71 10.35
N ASP A 2 15.39 -88.72 9.61
CA ASP A 2 16.05 -87.50 9.12
C ASP A 2 15.23 -86.68 8.10
N GLN A 3 14.45 -87.33 7.23
CA GLN A 3 13.57 -86.62 6.29
C GLN A 3 12.52 -85.74 6.99
N ILE A 4 11.91 -86.24 8.07
CA ILE A 4 10.87 -85.52 8.82
C ILE A 4 11.47 -84.30 9.53
N ILE A 5 12.70 -84.43 10.02
CA ILE A 5 13.43 -83.34 10.69
C ILE A 5 13.82 -82.27 9.67
N ALA A 6 14.35 -82.67 8.51
CA ALA A 6 14.71 -81.75 7.43
C ALA A 6 13.50 -80.95 6.92
N GLU A 7 12.35 -81.60 6.78
CA GLU A 7 11.11 -80.97 6.30
C GLU A 7 10.54 -79.96 7.31
N ARG A 8 10.62 -80.28 8.61
CA ARG A 8 10.26 -79.33 9.68
C ARG A 8 11.17 -78.10 9.72
N VAL A 9 12.48 -78.29 9.54
CA VAL A 9 13.44 -77.18 9.49
C VAL A 9 13.15 -76.30 8.28
N ARG A 10 12.95 -76.89 7.11
CA ARG A 10 12.61 -76.17 5.88
C ARG A 10 11.30 -75.39 6.00
N SER A 11 10.29 -75.98 6.64
CA SER A 11 9.01 -75.32 6.93
C SER A 11 9.16 -74.12 7.88
N LYS A 12 9.99 -74.24 8.93
CA LYS A 12 10.28 -73.14 9.85
C LYS A 12 11.02 -71.99 9.14
N VAL A 13 12.04 -72.31 8.37
CA VAL A 13 12.82 -71.33 7.60
C VAL A 13 11.92 -70.61 6.60
N SER A 14 11.10 -71.34 5.84
CA SER A 14 10.15 -70.74 4.89
C SER A 14 9.14 -69.81 5.56
N LYS A 15 8.61 -70.19 6.74
CA LYS A 15 7.71 -69.33 7.52
C LYS A 15 8.40 -68.07 8.06
N GLU A 16 9.66 -68.15 8.49
CA GLU A 16 10.41 -66.96 8.91
C GLU A 16 10.74 -66.04 7.75
N VAL A 17 11.14 -66.59 6.60
CA VAL A 17 11.42 -65.80 5.39
C VAL A 17 10.15 -65.08 4.93
N GLY A 18 9.01 -65.77 4.85
CA GLY A 18 7.74 -65.15 4.46
C GLY A 18 7.24 -64.07 5.43
N LYS A 19 7.56 -64.18 6.74
CA LYS A 19 7.28 -63.10 7.71
C LYS A 19 8.17 -61.88 7.48
N LYS A 20 9.45 -62.09 7.18
CA LYS A 20 10.40 -61.00 6.92
C LYS A 20 10.07 -60.28 5.60
N GLU A 21 9.65 -61.01 4.56
CA GLU A 21 9.21 -60.43 3.29
C GLU A 21 7.97 -59.55 3.47
N ARG A 22 6.93 -60.03 4.17
CA ARG A 22 5.73 -59.22 4.45
C ARG A 22 6.04 -57.96 5.25
N ALA A 23 6.91 -58.05 6.25
CA ALA A 23 7.31 -56.88 7.03
C ALA A 23 8.12 -55.87 6.20
N LEU A 24 8.88 -56.34 5.20
CA LEU A 24 9.63 -55.49 4.29
C LEU A 24 8.70 -54.78 3.29
N ASP A 25 7.71 -55.49 2.75
CA ASP A 25 6.71 -54.92 1.84
C ASP A 25 5.84 -53.87 2.54
N GLU A 26 5.44 -54.10 3.79
CA GLU A 26 4.65 -53.14 4.57
C GLU A 26 5.44 -51.86 4.87
N LYS A 27 6.73 -51.98 5.20
CA LYS A 27 7.63 -50.82 5.36
C LYS A 27 7.81 -50.05 4.06
N LYS A 28 7.94 -50.76 2.92
CA LYS A 28 8.08 -50.13 1.60
C LYS A 28 6.82 -49.35 1.21
N ALA A 29 5.64 -49.93 1.42
CA ALA A 29 4.36 -49.27 1.16
C ALA A 29 4.15 -48.04 2.06
N SER A 30 4.53 -48.12 3.33
CA SER A 30 4.50 -46.98 4.26
C SER A 30 5.45 -45.86 3.82
N PHE A 31 6.66 -46.20 3.38
CA PHE A 31 7.66 -45.24 2.91
C PHE A 31 7.20 -44.51 1.64
N GLU A 32 6.62 -45.24 0.68
CA GLU A 32 6.09 -44.66 -0.56
C GLU A 32 4.91 -43.71 -0.30
N LYS A 33 4.02 -44.06 0.64
CA LYS A 33 2.92 -43.20 1.07
C LYS A 33 3.43 -41.91 1.74
N ASN A 34 4.47 -42.02 2.58
CA ASN A 34 5.08 -40.85 3.22
C ASN A 34 5.80 -39.93 2.21
N LEU A 35 6.52 -40.49 1.24
CA LEU A 35 7.14 -39.73 0.14
C LEU A 35 6.10 -38.99 -0.70
N ARG A 36 4.98 -39.63 -1.02
CA ARG A 36 3.89 -39.02 -1.78
C ARG A 36 3.26 -37.86 -1.03
N SER A 37 3.09 -38.01 0.29
CA SER A 37 2.60 -36.93 1.19
C SER A 37 3.58 -35.76 1.23
N PHE A 38 4.87 -36.03 1.41
CA PHE A 38 5.92 -35.02 1.47
C PHE A 38 6.05 -34.25 0.14
N SER A 39 5.92 -34.96 -0.98
CA SER A 39 5.92 -34.37 -2.32
C SER A 39 4.76 -33.38 -2.49
N TRP A 40 3.56 -33.72 -2.03
CA TRP A 40 2.40 -32.84 -2.15
C TRP A 40 2.52 -31.59 -1.28
N VAL A 41 3.03 -31.73 -0.06
CA VAL A 41 3.31 -30.61 0.84
C VAL A 41 4.36 -29.67 0.23
N THR A 42 5.41 -30.22 -0.37
CA THR A 42 6.47 -29.42 -1.01
C THR A 42 5.93 -28.63 -2.19
N VAL A 43 5.08 -29.25 -3.03
CA VAL A 43 4.42 -28.56 -4.14
C VAL A 43 3.49 -27.45 -3.65
N ALA A 44 2.70 -27.69 -2.60
CA ALA A 44 1.82 -26.68 -2.02
C ALA A 44 2.58 -25.48 -1.46
N VAL A 45 3.71 -25.72 -0.79
CA VAL A 45 4.59 -24.65 -0.27
C VAL A 45 5.19 -23.82 -1.41
N LEU A 46 5.63 -24.46 -2.49
CA LEU A 46 6.16 -23.75 -3.67
C LEU A 46 5.10 -22.88 -4.36
N ILE A 47 3.88 -23.39 -4.50
CA ILE A 47 2.75 -22.63 -5.06
C ILE A 47 2.44 -21.41 -4.17
N PHE A 48 2.40 -21.59 -2.85
CA PHE A 48 2.13 -20.50 -1.91
C PHE A 48 3.22 -19.42 -1.99
N LEU A 49 4.51 -19.80 -2.02
CA LEU A 49 5.63 -18.89 -2.21
C LEU A 49 5.53 -18.11 -3.52
N ALA A 50 5.17 -18.78 -4.63
CA ALA A 50 4.98 -18.12 -5.92
C ALA A 50 3.84 -17.09 -5.87
N LEU A 51 2.72 -17.40 -5.22
CA LEU A 51 1.60 -16.46 -5.06
C LEU A 51 1.96 -15.24 -4.19
N VAL A 52 2.72 -15.44 -3.11
CA VAL A 52 3.19 -14.34 -2.26
C VAL A 52 4.13 -13.41 -3.03
N ILE A 53 5.09 -13.98 -3.78
CA ILE A 53 6.02 -13.21 -4.61
C ILE A 53 5.26 -12.47 -5.71
N TRP A 54 4.31 -13.13 -6.38
CA TRP A 54 3.49 -12.52 -7.43
C TRP A 54 2.64 -11.37 -6.89
N GLY A 55 1.96 -11.56 -5.75
CA GLY A 55 1.15 -10.51 -5.11
C GLY A 55 1.98 -9.29 -4.73
N ALA A 56 3.18 -9.49 -4.16
CA ALA A 56 4.10 -8.40 -3.85
C ALA A 56 4.61 -7.69 -5.13
N TYR A 57 4.84 -8.43 -6.21
CA TYR A 57 5.27 -7.86 -7.49
C TYR A 57 4.16 -7.04 -8.16
N ALA A 58 2.91 -7.52 -8.11
CA ALA A 58 1.74 -6.81 -8.62
C ALA A 58 1.50 -5.48 -7.89
N GLN A 59 1.56 -5.48 -6.55
CA GLN A 59 1.45 -4.25 -5.76
C GLN A 59 2.59 -3.26 -6.08
N LYS A 60 3.82 -3.76 -6.28
CA LYS A 60 4.96 -2.90 -6.64
C LYS A 60 4.81 -2.30 -8.05
N GLN A 61 4.17 -3.00 -8.98
CA GLN A 61 3.87 -2.46 -10.31
C GLN A 61 2.71 -1.47 -10.29
N GLU A 62 1.64 -1.75 -9.56
CA GLU A 62 0.53 -0.81 -9.39
C GLU A 62 0.96 0.47 -8.68
N ALA A 63 1.79 0.37 -7.64
CA ALA A 63 2.36 1.55 -6.97
C ALA A 63 3.23 2.39 -7.92
N LYS A 64 4.05 1.74 -8.77
CA LYS A 64 4.83 2.45 -9.79
C LYS A 64 3.94 3.10 -10.85
N ARG A 65 2.87 2.44 -11.28
CA ARG A 65 1.91 2.96 -12.26
C ARG A 65 1.12 4.15 -11.71
N MET A 66 0.67 4.07 -10.46
CA MET A 66 0.00 5.17 -9.77
C MET A 66 0.94 6.35 -9.53
N LEU A 67 2.22 6.09 -9.24
CA LEU A 67 3.24 7.14 -9.13
C LEU A 67 3.48 7.84 -10.48
N SER A 68 3.63 7.08 -11.58
CA SER A 68 3.84 7.66 -12.91
C SER A 68 2.62 8.41 -13.44
N GLU A 69 1.41 7.89 -13.25
CA GLU A 69 0.17 8.62 -13.57
C GLU A 69 0.03 9.88 -12.70
N GLY A 70 0.48 9.83 -11.44
CA GLY A 70 0.53 10.97 -10.54
C GLY A 70 1.52 12.04 -11.02
N GLU A 71 2.73 11.65 -11.40
CA GLU A 71 3.75 12.55 -11.97
C GLU A 71 3.28 13.18 -13.29
N GLU A 72 2.63 12.42 -14.18
CA GLU A 72 2.09 12.94 -15.43
C GLU A 72 0.97 13.98 -15.18
N ARG A 73 0.09 13.71 -14.21
CA ARG A 73 -0.96 14.67 -13.80
C ARG A 73 -0.37 15.93 -13.19
N ILE A 74 0.68 15.81 -12.37
CA ILE A 74 1.40 16.95 -11.79
C ILE A 74 2.06 17.75 -12.91
N ALA A 75 2.78 17.10 -13.84
CA ALA A 75 3.45 17.75 -14.96
C ALA A 75 2.47 18.55 -15.83
N LYS A 76 1.30 17.97 -16.14
CA LYS A 76 0.23 18.65 -16.90
C LYS A 76 -0.36 19.82 -16.13
N ALA A 77 -0.53 19.69 -14.82
CA ALA A 77 -1.00 20.78 -13.95
C ALA A 77 0.03 21.93 -13.88
N THR A 78 1.32 21.64 -13.68
CA THR A 78 2.38 22.66 -13.72
C THR A 78 2.51 23.33 -15.08
N LYS A 79 2.27 22.61 -16.18
CA LYS A 79 2.25 23.21 -17.51
C LYS A 79 1.09 24.19 -17.66
N MET A 80 -0.13 23.80 -17.25
CA MET A 80 -1.27 24.71 -17.21
C MET A 80 -1.03 25.90 -16.27
N GLU A 81 -0.41 25.69 -15.12
CA GLU A 81 -0.07 26.74 -14.16
C GLU A 81 0.95 27.73 -14.75
N SER A 82 1.96 27.25 -15.49
CA SER A 82 2.90 28.11 -16.20
C SER A 82 2.24 28.95 -17.29
N GLU A 83 1.25 28.39 -17.99
CA GLU A 83 0.49 29.07 -19.04
C GLU A 83 -0.47 30.11 -18.44
N ILE A 84 -1.10 29.80 -17.31
CA ILE A 84 -1.94 30.73 -16.54
C ILE A 84 -1.08 31.84 -15.93
N MET A 85 0.07 31.53 -15.31
CA MET A 85 0.97 32.54 -14.74
C MET A 85 1.55 33.46 -15.81
N SER A 86 1.85 32.95 -17.01
CA SER A 86 2.24 33.80 -18.14
C SER A 86 1.12 34.78 -18.51
N ASN A 87 -0.13 34.33 -18.53
CA ASN A 87 -1.28 35.18 -18.88
C ASN A 87 -1.64 36.19 -17.77
N VAL A 88 -1.46 35.79 -16.50
CA VAL A 88 -1.64 36.66 -15.33
C VAL A 88 -0.50 37.67 -15.21
N SER A 89 0.74 37.30 -15.55
CA SER A 89 1.88 38.23 -15.56
C SER A 89 1.72 39.32 -16.63
N SER A 90 1.14 39.00 -17.79
CA SER A 90 0.72 40.03 -18.77
C SER A 90 -0.43 40.92 -18.29
N GLN A 91 -1.17 40.51 -17.25
CA GLN A 91 -2.27 41.29 -16.66
C GLN A 91 -1.85 42.13 -15.44
N ILE A 92 -0.88 41.65 -14.63
CA ILE A 92 -0.39 42.33 -13.43
C ILE A 92 0.56 43.50 -13.76
N ALA A 93 1.23 43.50 -14.91
CA ALA A 93 2.08 44.62 -15.34
C ALA A 93 1.33 45.96 -15.50
N SER A 94 0.00 45.96 -15.38
CA SER A 94 -0.84 47.16 -15.52
C SER A 94 -1.38 47.73 -14.20
N ASN A 95 -1.18 47.11 -13.02
CA ASN A 95 -1.74 47.66 -11.77
C ASN A 95 -0.83 47.51 -10.53
N SER A 96 -0.26 48.67 -10.15
CA SER A 96 0.03 49.17 -8.79
C SER A 96 0.98 48.41 -7.84
N THR A 97 2.15 49.03 -7.66
CA THR A 97 2.74 49.51 -6.40
C THR A 97 1.94 49.24 -5.11
N SER A 98 2.50 48.49 -4.16
CA SER A 98 2.73 48.95 -2.78
C SER A 98 3.55 47.92 -2.00
N ASP A 99 4.57 48.40 -1.32
CA ASP A 99 5.39 47.66 -0.38
C ASP A 99 4.54 47.24 0.84
N ASN A 100 4.67 45.99 1.28
CA ASN A 100 4.50 45.66 2.70
C ASN A 100 5.24 44.37 3.08
N SER A 101 6.30 44.57 3.85
CA SER A 101 7.06 43.56 4.58
C SER A 101 6.21 42.97 5.71
N SER A 102 5.91 41.67 5.69
CA SER A 102 5.28 40.96 6.81
C SER A 102 6.33 40.16 7.60
N LYS A 103 6.48 40.53 8.88
CA LYS A 103 7.23 39.78 9.89
C LYS A 103 6.59 38.41 10.11
N GLU A 104 7.40 37.36 10.00
CA GLU A 104 7.02 35.98 10.25
C GLU A 104 6.73 35.78 11.75
N SER A 105 5.45 35.61 12.09
CA SER A 105 4.99 35.28 13.43
C SER A 105 5.24 33.79 13.67
N SER A 106 6.22 33.47 14.51
CA SER A 106 6.53 32.12 14.96
C SER A 106 5.42 31.59 15.89
N THR A 107 4.29 31.21 15.30
CA THR A 107 3.29 30.38 15.99
C THR A 107 3.87 28.97 16.12
N PRO A 108 3.85 28.33 17.31
CA PRO A 108 4.34 26.96 17.48
C PRO A 108 3.64 26.02 16.50
N ALA A 109 4.40 25.16 15.81
CA ALA A 109 3.84 24.21 14.88
C ALA A 109 2.86 23.25 15.60
N LYS A 110 1.69 23.03 15.01
CA LYS A 110 0.68 22.12 15.55
C LYS A 110 1.20 20.67 15.56
N PRO A 111 0.83 19.86 16.57
CA PRO A 111 1.17 18.44 16.59
C PRO A 111 0.42 17.67 15.49
N TYR A 112 0.98 16.52 15.10
CA TYR A 112 0.43 15.70 14.02
C TYR A 112 -1.04 15.32 14.21
N ASP A 113 -1.42 14.87 15.41
CA ASP A 113 -2.79 14.41 15.67
C ASP A 113 -3.83 15.52 15.43
N GLN A 114 -3.49 16.76 15.80
CA GLN A 114 -4.35 17.91 15.57
C GLN A 114 -4.44 18.27 14.08
N LEU A 115 -3.31 18.24 13.37
CA LEU A 115 -3.30 18.45 11.91
C LEU A 115 -4.09 17.36 11.18
N LYS A 116 -4.00 16.11 11.67
CA LYS A 116 -4.71 14.98 11.09
C LYS A 116 -6.21 15.15 11.22
N GLU A 117 -6.69 15.52 12.40
CA GLU A 117 -8.11 15.80 12.65
C GLU A 117 -8.63 16.93 11.76
N GLU A 118 -7.88 18.05 11.66
CA GLU A 118 -8.27 19.19 10.81
C GLU A 118 -8.31 18.81 9.32
N VAL A 119 -7.36 18.02 8.83
CA VAL A 119 -7.33 17.55 7.44
C VAL A 119 -8.45 16.54 7.15
N ASP A 120 -8.72 15.61 8.06
CA ASP A 120 -9.80 14.62 7.91
C ASP A 120 -11.17 15.30 7.92
N GLN A 121 -11.38 16.27 8.81
CA GLN A 121 -12.62 17.05 8.86
C GLN A 121 -12.81 17.86 7.57
N LEU A 122 -11.75 18.46 7.05
CA LEU A 122 -11.81 19.22 5.81
C LEU A 122 -12.11 18.34 4.59
N LEU A 123 -11.59 17.11 4.58
CA LEU A 123 -11.89 16.12 3.54
C LEU A 123 -13.37 15.73 3.58
N GLU A 124 -13.93 15.50 4.76
CA GLU A 124 -15.35 15.17 4.94
C GLU A 124 -16.26 16.35 4.55
N ASP A 125 -15.91 17.57 4.95
CA ASP A 125 -16.59 18.80 4.53
C ASP A 125 -16.58 18.93 3.00
N SER A 126 -15.45 18.67 2.34
CA SER A 126 -15.34 18.76 0.87
C SER A 126 -16.17 17.72 0.10
N ARG A 127 -16.55 16.60 0.75
CA ARG A 127 -17.40 15.55 0.17
C ARG A 127 -18.89 15.81 0.39
N SER A 128 -19.22 16.48 1.49
CA SER A 128 -20.60 16.72 1.94
C SER A 128 -21.17 18.08 1.54
N THR A 129 -20.35 18.99 0.99
CA THR A 129 -20.77 20.33 0.59
C THR A 129 -21.76 20.36 -0.57
N ASN A 130 -23.03 20.61 -0.26
CA ASN A 130 -24.12 20.79 -1.23
C ASN A 130 -24.40 22.26 -1.60
N THR A 131 -23.79 23.24 -0.91
CA THR A 131 -24.05 24.68 -1.14
C THR A 131 -22.78 25.51 -1.36
N ARG A 132 -22.90 26.60 -2.13
CA ARG A 132 -21.79 27.50 -2.50
C ARG A 132 -21.11 28.15 -1.29
N GLU A 133 -21.87 28.53 -0.27
CA GLU A 133 -21.35 29.17 0.96
C GLU A 133 -20.50 28.20 1.79
N GLN A 134 -20.96 26.97 1.95
CA GLN A 134 -20.19 25.93 2.65
C GLN A 134 -18.87 25.62 1.91
N ASN A 135 -18.89 25.62 0.58
CA ASN A 135 -17.68 25.47 -0.24
C ASN A 135 -16.69 26.63 -0.08
N MET A 136 -17.16 27.88 0.01
CA MET A 136 -16.28 29.02 0.25
C MET A 136 -15.65 29.00 1.64
N SER A 137 -16.42 28.60 2.66
CA SER A 137 -15.91 28.42 4.03
C SER A 137 -14.86 27.31 4.11
N ALA A 138 -15.11 26.16 3.46
CA ALA A 138 -14.15 25.06 3.38
C ALA A 138 -12.87 25.46 2.62
N LEU A 139 -12.98 26.29 1.57
CA LEU A 139 -11.80 26.77 0.84
C LEU A 139 -10.93 27.71 1.68
N GLN A 140 -11.52 28.59 2.49
CA GLN A 140 -10.77 29.44 3.42
C GLN A 140 -10.06 28.61 4.50
N ARG A 141 -10.73 27.58 5.03
CA ARG A 141 -10.12 26.64 5.98
C ARG A 141 -8.99 25.85 5.33
N TYR A 142 -9.15 25.45 4.07
CA TYR A 142 -8.10 24.74 3.31
C TYR A 142 -6.79 25.51 3.26
N ASP A 143 -6.83 26.81 2.94
CA ASP A 143 -5.61 27.63 2.88
C ASP A 143 -4.91 27.73 4.25
N SER A 144 -5.68 27.82 5.34
CA SER A 144 -5.15 27.82 6.71
C SER A 144 -4.49 26.48 7.06
N VAL A 145 -5.21 25.36 6.89
CA VAL A 145 -4.71 24.02 7.24
C VAL A 145 -3.50 23.66 6.39
N LYS A 146 -3.48 24.05 5.11
CA LYS A 146 -2.32 23.87 4.23
C LYS A 146 -1.08 24.58 4.76
N ASN A 147 -1.22 25.82 5.22
CA ASN A 147 -0.10 26.56 5.79
C ASN A 147 0.39 25.94 7.11
N ASP A 148 -0.54 25.47 7.95
CA ASP A 148 -0.20 24.78 9.21
C ASP A 148 0.57 23.48 8.96
N VAL A 149 0.15 22.67 7.97
CA VAL A 149 0.86 21.44 7.56
C VAL A 149 2.25 21.76 6.99
N GLU A 150 2.39 22.83 6.20
CA GLU A 150 3.69 23.23 5.65
C GLU A 150 4.64 23.75 6.76
N GLY A 151 4.10 24.48 7.74
CA GLY A 151 4.84 24.94 8.92
C GLY A 151 5.29 23.79 9.83
N ALA A 152 4.52 22.69 9.87
CA ALA A 152 4.83 21.51 10.67
C ALA A 152 5.84 20.54 10.02
N LYS A 153 6.33 20.84 8.81
CA LYS A 153 7.27 19.97 8.06
C LYS A 153 8.49 19.50 8.87
N ASN A 154 9.00 20.36 9.74
CA ASN A 154 10.18 20.06 10.57
C ASN A 154 9.83 19.55 11.98
N SER A 155 8.56 19.54 12.36
CA SER A 155 8.08 19.13 13.69
C SER A 155 7.39 17.76 13.71
N ILE A 156 7.09 17.19 12.54
CA ILE A 156 6.49 15.85 12.38
C ILE A 156 7.39 14.94 11.56
N THR A 157 7.11 13.64 11.53
CA THR A 157 7.89 12.71 10.73
C THR A 157 7.64 12.91 9.23
N PHE A 158 8.62 12.53 8.41
CA PHE A 158 8.49 12.57 6.95
C PHE A 158 7.24 11.82 6.45
N LYS A 159 6.93 10.65 7.03
CA LYS A 159 5.76 9.84 6.65
C LYS A 159 4.45 10.58 6.94
N GLU A 160 4.33 11.15 8.13
CA GLU A 160 3.16 11.90 8.59
C GLU A 160 2.89 13.13 7.71
N TYR A 161 3.95 13.88 7.41
CA TYR A 161 3.86 15.05 6.54
C TYR A 161 3.33 14.70 5.14
N TYR A 162 3.82 13.62 4.52
CA TYR A 162 3.37 13.20 3.20
C TYR A 162 1.93 12.64 3.22
N ASP A 163 1.51 11.99 4.31
CA ASP A 163 0.13 11.52 4.48
C ASP A 163 -0.86 12.70 4.49
N LEU A 164 -0.57 13.73 5.28
CA LEU A 164 -1.37 14.97 5.34
C LEU A 164 -1.38 15.69 3.99
N LYS A 165 -0.23 15.79 3.31
CA LYS A 165 -0.16 16.40 1.97
C LYS A 165 -1.00 15.67 0.92
N LEU A 166 -1.05 14.33 0.99
CA LEU A 166 -1.85 13.54 0.06
C LEU A 166 -3.34 13.78 0.26
N GLN A 167 -3.80 13.78 1.51
CA GLN A 167 -5.19 14.07 1.85
C GLN A 167 -5.59 15.50 1.46
N LEU A 168 -4.78 16.50 1.76
CA LEU A 168 -5.02 17.89 1.34
C LEU A 168 -5.19 18.01 -0.17
N ARG A 169 -4.38 17.31 -0.96
CA ARG A 169 -4.50 17.31 -2.42
C ARG A 169 -5.85 16.74 -2.90
N LEU A 170 -6.36 15.70 -2.25
CA LEU A 170 -7.68 15.14 -2.55
C LEU A 170 -8.79 16.14 -2.21
N THR A 171 -8.70 16.78 -1.05
CA THR A 171 -9.61 17.82 -0.61
C THR A 171 -9.64 19.01 -1.57
N GLU A 172 -8.48 19.47 -2.04
CA GLU A 172 -8.36 20.55 -3.04
C GLU A 172 -9.07 20.21 -4.35
N SER A 173 -8.91 18.96 -4.82
CA SER A 173 -9.57 18.47 -6.03
C SER A 173 -11.09 18.54 -5.90
N ASN A 174 -11.64 18.15 -4.74
CA ASN A 174 -13.08 18.22 -4.49
C ASN A 174 -13.56 19.68 -4.44
N LEU A 175 -12.87 20.55 -3.71
CA LEU A 175 -13.27 21.95 -3.56
C LEU A 175 -13.17 22.72 -4.89
N LYS A 176 -12.15 22.45 -5.72
CA LYS A 176 -12.00 23.05 -7.07
C LYS A 176 -13.11 22.62 -8.02
N TYR A 177 -13.57 21.36 -7.93
CA TYR A 177 -14.70 20.89 -8.75
C TYR A 177 -15.96 21.73 -8.51
N PHE A 178 -16.24 22.11 -7.26
CA PHE A 178 -17.39 22.96 -6.93
C PHE A 178 -17.17 24.45 -7.21
N LYS A 179 -15.93 24.94 -7.24
CA LYS A 179 -15.64 26.34 -7.62
C LYS A 179 -15.97 26.64 -9.09
N ASN A 180 -15.85 25.63 -9.96
CA ASN A 180 -16.02 25.75 -11.41
C ASN A 180 -17.42 25.31 -11.92
N LYS A 181 -18.34 24.97 -11.01
CA LYS A 181 -19.73 24.60 -11.32
C LYS A 181 -20.67 25.77 -11.03
#